data_AF-A0A452IXE1-F1
#
_entry.id   AF-A0A452IXE1-F1
#
_cell.length_a   1.000
_cell.length_b   1.000
_cell.length_c   1.000
_cell.angle_alpha   90.00
_cell.angle_beta   90.00
_cell.angle_gamma   90.00
#
_symmetry.space_group_name_H-M   'P 1'
#
loop_
_entity.id
_entity.type
_entity.pdbx_description
1 polymer ?
#
loop_
_entity_poly.entity_id
_entity_poly.type
_entity_poly.pdbx_seq_one_letter_code
_entity_poly.pdbx_strand_id
1 'polypeptide(L)'
;MALLTDADKKNIQHIWAKLFENPEETGKTVVIKLFKDYPETKAYFKTIPTEGNLQEDPLVRFHGRRVMVALNQVVENLDNWKQACRILDRLADKHKNVHQVPAVNFQSMFQVILSVCKDLLGNEFSTDVSLSWEKLFGLLSEQINASYVSTSK
;
A
#
# COMPACT_ATOMS: atom_id res chain seq x y z
N MET A 1 -2.64 20.38 -2.10
CA MET A 1 -3.26 19.06 -1.84
C MET A 1 -4.63 19.03 -2.47
N ALA A 2 -4.82 18.25 -3.54
CA ALA A 2 -6.15 18.01 -4.06
C ALA A 2 -6.86 17.02 -3.12
N LEU A 3 -7.94 17.46 -2.48
CA LEU A 3 -8.75 16.61 -1.62
C LEU A 3 -9.49 15.57 -2.47
N LEU A 4 -9.62 14.35 -1.94
CA LEU A 4 -10.46 13.32 -2.57
C LEU A 4 -11.92 13.78 -2.58
N THR A 5 -12.55 13.75 -3.75
CA THR A 5 -13.99 14.00 -3.87
C THR A 5 -14.80 12.84 -3.29
N ASP A 6 -16.09 13.04 -3.04
CA ASP A 6 -16.95 11.94 -2.58
C ASP A 6 -17.07 10.82 -3.61
N ALA A 7 -16.97 11.14 -4.91
CA ALA A 7 -16.88 10.13 -5.97
C ALA A 7 -15.57 9.33 -5.87
N ASP A 8 -14.44 10.01 -5.63
CA ASP A 8 -13.15 9.34 -5.45
C ASP A 8 -13.20 8.38 -4.25
N LYS A 9 -13.74 8.82 -3.11
CA LYS A 9 -13.87 7.98 -1.92
C LYS A 9 -14.73 6.75 -2.17
N LYS A 10 -15.87 6.90 -2.84
CA LYS A 10 -16.75 5.77 -3.20
C LYS A 10 -16.04 4.77 -4.11
N ASN A 11 -15.31 5.25 -5.13
CA ASN A 11 -14.52 4.38 -6.01
C ASN A 11 -13.45 3.61 -5.22
N ILE A 12 -12.74 4.29 -4.32
CA ILE A 12 -11.72 3.67 -3.46
C ILE A 12 -12.36 2.59 -2.58
N GLN A 13 -13.44 2.92 -1.87
CA GLN A 13 -14.13 1.99 -0.96
C GLN A 13 -14.70 0.78 -1.69
N HIS A 14 -15.28 0.98 -2.88
CA HIS A 14 -15.84 -0.11 -3.70
C HIS A 14 -14.78 -1.14 -4.10
N ILE A 15 -13.64 -0.67 -4.59
CA ILE A 15 -12.51 -1.55 -4.94
C ILE A 15 -11.89 -2.17 -3.70
N TRP A 16 -11.70 -1.37 -2.64
CA TRP A 16 -11.10 -1.84 -1.40
C TRP A 16 -11.88 -2.99 -0.77
N ALA A 17 -13.22 -2.92 -0.77
CA ALA A 17 -14.08 -3.96 -0.25
C ALA A 17 -13.75 -5.34 -0.84
N LYS A 18 -13.49 -5.40 -2.16
CA LYS A 18 -13.13 -6.64 -2.88
C LYS A 18 -11.73 -7.12 -2.55
N LEU A 19 -10.75 -6.21 -2.56
CA LEU A 19 -9.37 -6.56 -2.22
C LEU A 19 -9.24 -7.09 -0.79
N PHE A 20 -10.09 -6.61 0.11
CA PHE A 20 -10.11 -6.96 1.52
C PHE A 20 -11.01 -8.17 1.85
N GLU A 21 -11.69 -8.80 0.88
CA GLU A 21 -12.42 -10.06 1.09
C GLU A 21 -11.48 -11.19 1.57
N ASN A 22 -10.27 -11.23 0.99
CA ASN A 22 -9.20 -12.12 1.42
C ASN A 22 -7.86 -11.36 1.54
N PRO A 23 -7.65 -10.62 2.63
CA PRO A 23 -6.51 -9.72 2.75
C PRO A 23 -5.17 -10.48 2.88
N GLU A 24 -5.20 -11.76 3.28
CA GLU A 24 -4.00 -12.59 3.31
C GLU A 24 -3.53 -12.95 1.90
N GLU A 25 -4.43 -13.45 1.04
CA GLU A 25 -4.09 -13.86 -0.31
C GLU A 25 -3.82 -12.67 -1.24
N THR A 26 -4.65 -11.62 -1.17
CA THR A 26 -4.41 -10.38 -1.94
C THR A 26 -3.11 -9.72 -1.49
N GLY A 27 -2.87 -9.62 -0.18
CA GLY A 27 -1.63 -9.05 0.35
C GLY A 27 -0.39 -9.85 -0.03
N LYS A 28 -0.47 -11.18 -0.01
CA LYS A 28 0.60 -12.07 -0.50
C LYS A 28 0.91 -11.80 -1.97
N THR A 29 -0.13 -11.69 -2.80
CA THR A 29 0.00 -11.39 -4.23
C THR A 29 0.72 -10.06 -4.46
N VAL A 30 0.35 -9.02 -3.70
CA VAL A 30 1.02 -7.71 -3.74
C VAL A 30 2.51 -7.84 -3.40
N VAL A 31 2.86 -8.53 -2.30
CA VAL A 31 4.26 -8.65 -1.87
C VAL A 31 5.10 -9.45 -2.89
N ILE A 32 4.56 -10.55 -3.41
CA ILE A 32 5.27 -11.36 -4.42
C ILE A 32 5.48 -10.56 -5.70
N LYS A 33 4.48 -9.79 -6.13
CA LYS A 33 4.58 -8.93 -7.30
C LYS A 33 5.57 -7.79 -7.08
N LEU A 34 5.66 -7.22 -5.88
CA LEU A 34 6.70 -6.25 -5.52
C LEU A 34 8.11 -6.82 -5.72
N PHE A 35 8.37 -8.04 -5.23
CA PHE A 35 9.68 -8.67 -5.39
C PHE A 35 10.03 -9.02 -6.84
N LYS A 36 9.01 -9.26 -7.67
CA LYS A 36 9.17 -9.55 -9.08
C LYS A 36 9.45 -8.28 -9.89
N ASP A 37 8.62 -7.25 -9.69
CA ASP A 37 8.63 -6.04 -10.51
C ASP A 37 9.67 -5.02 -10.03
N TYR A 38 10.04 -5.08 -8.74
CA TYR A 38 11.02 -4.21 -8.08
C TYR A 38 12.01 -5.03 -7.23
N PRO A 39 12.89 -5.83 -7.83
CA PRO A 39 13.78 -6.76 -7.11
C PRO A 39 14.71 -6.09 -6.08
N GLU A 40 15.04 -4.82 -6.25
CA GLU A 40 15.84 -4.03 -5.30
C GLU A 40 15.17 -3.93 -3.92
N THR A 41 13.84 -4.03 -3.85
CA THR A 41 13.09 -3.97 -2.59
C THR A 41 13.36 -5.18 -1.70
N LYS A 42 13.81 -6.32 -2.27
CA LYS A 42 14.13 -7.54 -1.53
C LYS A 42 15.18 -7.31 -0.43
N ALA A 43 16.10 -6.36 -0.63
CA ALA A 43 17.17 -6.06 0.32
C ALA A 43 16.67 -5.62 1.71
N TYR A 44 15.42 -5.14 1.81
CA TYR A 44 14.83 -4.68 3.07
C TYR A 44 14.09 -5.78 3.84
N PHE A 45 13.88 -6.94 3.23
CA PHE A 45 13.15 -8.06 3.82
C PHE A 45 14.12 -9.07 4.45
N LYS A 46 14.60 -8.73 5.66
CA LYS A 46 15.61 -9.55 6.37
C LYS A 46 15.06 -10.86 6.94
N THR A 47 13.79 -10.92 7.28
CA THR A 47 13.16 -12.06 7.96
C THR A 47 12.10 -12.76 7.12
N ILE A 48 11.86 -12.30 5.90
CA ILE A 48 10.85 -12.85 4.99
C ILE A 48 11.57 -13.35 3.75
N PRO A 49 11.33 -14.60 3.30
CA PRO A 49 11.92 -15.10 2.07
C PRO A 49 11.54 -14.25 0.86
N THR A 50 12.50 -14.03 -0.03
CA THR A 50 12.34 -13.21 -1.25
C THR A 50 12.59 -13.99 -2.54
N GLU A 51 12.88 -15.29 -2.43
CA GLU A 51 13.10 -16.25 -3.52
C GLU A 51 12.53 -17.63 -3.16
N GLY A 52 12.43 -18.52 -4.14
CA GLY A 52 11.85 -19.85 -3.99
C GLY A 52 10.32 -19.86 -4.08
N ASN A 53 9.67 -20.83 -3.43
CA ASN A 53 8.21 -20.97 -3.47
C ASN A 53 7.51 -20.01 -2.50
N LEU A 54 7.53 -18.72 -2.82
CA LEU A 54 6.92 -17.66 -2.00
C LEU A 54 5.40 -17.79 -1.84
N GLN A 55 4.74 -18.51 -2.75
CA GLN A 55 3.27 -18.69 -2.74
C GLN A 55 2.79 -19.50 -1.53
N GLU A 56 3.64 -20.40 -1.03
CA GLU A 56 3.37 -21.28 0.12
C GLU A 56 4.00 -20.76 1.41
N ASP A 57 4.73 -19.63 1.36
CA ASP A 57 5.45 -19.14 2.52
C ASP A 57 4.54 -18.38 3.50
N PRO A 58 4.43 -18.83 4.77
CA PRO A 58 3.54 -18.21 5.75
C PRO A 58 3.99 -16.81 6.19
N LEU A 59 5.29 -16.49 6.11
CA LEU A 59 5.82 -15.17 6.48
C LEU A 59 5.49 -14.14 5.40
N VAL A 60 5.55 -14.52 4.12
CA VAL A 60 5.09 -13.68 3.01
C VAL A 60 3.60 -13.39 3.16
N ARG A 61 2.78 -14.41 3.42
CA ARG A 61 1.33 -14.23 3.67
C ARG A 61 1.05 -13.32 4.86
N PHE A 62 1.76 -13.52 5.97
CA PHE A 62 1.63 -12.69 7.16
C PHE A 62 2.00 -11.22 6.90
N HIS A 63 3.11 -10.97 6.19
CA HIS A 63 3.48 -9.59 5.84
C HIS A 63 2.47 -8.96 4.89
N GLY A 64 2.01 -9.70 3.88
CA GLY A 64 0.96 -9.27 2.97
C GLY A 64 -0.30 -8.80 3.73
N ARG A 65 -0.75 -9.58 4.71
CA ARG A 65 -1.87 -9.17 5.59
C ARG A 65 -1.60 -7.85 6.29
N ARG A 66 -0.38 -7.61 6.79
CA ARG A 66 -0.03 -6.36 7.49
C ARG A 66 -0.09 -5.14 6.56
N VAL A 67 0.31 -5.29 5.30
CA VAL A 67 0.16 -4.24 4.27
C VAL A 67 -1.32 -3.93 4.07
N MET A 68 -2.14 -4.96 3.87
CA MET A 68 -3.58 -4.79 3.67
C MET A 68 -4.27 -4.13 4.86
N VAL A 69 -3.95 -4.56 6.10
CA VAL A 69 -4.52 -3.96 7.32
C VAL A 69 -4.12 -2.49 7.47
N ALA A 70 -2.88 -2.12 7.15
CA ALA A 70 -2.44 -0.72 7.23
C ALA A 70 -3.20 0.16 6.22
N LEU A 71 -3.38 -0.31 4.98
CA LEU A 71 -4.19 0.38 3.98
C LEU A 71 -5.67 0.44 4.37
N ASN A 72 -6.22 -0.61 4.99
CA ASN A 72 -7.59 -0.61 5.51
C ASN A 72 -7.83 0.55 6.47
N GLN A 73 -6.91 0.75 7.41
CA GLN A 73 -7.01 1.85 8.38
C GLN A 73 -7.02 3.23 7.70
N VAL A 74 -6.33 3.38 6.57
CA VAL A 74 -6.37 4.61 5.77
C VAL A 74 -7.72 4.74 5.06
N VAL A 75 -8.21 3.67 4.42
CA VAL A 75 -9.49 3.67 3.68
C VAL A 75 -10.69 3.91 4.61
N GLU A 76 -10.66 3.39 5.83
CA GLU A 76 -11.67 3.66 6.86
C GLU A 76 -11.67 5.12 7.35
N ASN A 77 -10.58 5.85 7.13
CA ASN A 77 -10.40 7.23 7.60
C ASN A 77 -10.32 8.25 6.45
N LEU A 78 -10.86 7.94 5.26
CA LEU A 78 -10.87 8.89 4.13
C LEU A 78 -11.64 10.19 4.45
N ASP A 79 -12.66 10.13 5.31
CA ASP A 79 -13.39 11.31 5.79
C ASP A 79 -12.71 12.01 6.98
N ASN A 80 -11.74 11.36 7.62
CA ASN A 80 -10.94 11.90 8.70
C ASN A 80 -9.45 11.87 8.33
N TRP A 81 -9.08 12.68 7.34
CA TRP A 81 -7.73 12.69 6.79
C TRP A 81 -6.64 12.94 7.85
N LYS A 82 -6.93 13.74 8.88
CA LYS A 82 -6.01 13.97 10.01
C LYS A 82 -5.67 12.66 10.75
N GLN A 83 -6.64 11.77 10.91
CA GLN A 83 -6.42 10.47 11.52
C GLN A 83 -5.64 9.54 10.57
N ALA A 84 -5.93 9.57 9.27
CA ALA A 84 -5.16 8.85 8.25
C ALA A 84 -3.67 9.28 8.24
N CYS A 85 -3.38 10.59 8.29
CA CYS A 85 -2.03 11.11 8.41
C CYS A 85 -1.28 10.54 9.62
N ARG A 86 -1.91 10.52 10.80
CA ARG A 86 -1.29 9.95 12.03
C ARG A 86 -0.96 8.47 11.90
N ILE A 87 -1.79 7.70 11.19
CA ILE A 87 -1.53 6.29 10.91
C ILE A 87 -0.31 6.16 10.00
N LEU A 88 -0.25 6.98 8.94
CA LEU A 88 0.87 7.02 8.01
C LEU A 88 2.17 7.45 8.67
N ASP A 89 2.15 8.44 9.56
CA ASP A 89 3.34 8.91 10.29
C ASP A 89 3.98 7.77 11.08
N ARG A 90 3.16 7.00 11.82
CA ARG A 90 3.62 5.83 12.59
C ARG A 90 4.15 4.72 11.69
N LEU A 91 3.55 4.55 10.52
CA LEU A 91 3.99 3.56 9.54
C LEU A 91 5.33 3.98 8.94
N ALA A 92 5.46 5.23 8.51
CA ALA A 92 6.66 5.82 7.95
C ALA A 92 7.81 5.79 8.96
N ASP A 93 7.57 6.12 10.22
CA ASP A 93 8.56 6.06 11.30
C ASP A 93 9.17 4.66 11.44
N LYS A 94 8.33 3.61 11.48
CA LYS A 94 8.82 2.23 11.53
C LYS A 94 9.62 1.84 10.29
N HIS A 95 9.14 2.20 9.10
CA HIS A 95 9.83 1.87 7.85
C HIS A 95 11.17 2.59 7.72
N LYS A 96 11.25 3.85 8.16
CA LYS A 96 12.47 4.65 8.18
C LYS A 96 13.46 4.15 9.23
N ASN A 97 13.04 4.05 10.49
CA ASN A 97 13.96 3.91 11.61
C ASN A 97 14.26 2.46 11.99
N VAL A 98 13.32 1.54 11.76
CA VAL A 98 13.49 0.11 12.09
C VAL A 98 13.87 -0.69 10.85
N HIS A 99 13.13 -0.51 9.76
CA HIS A 99 13.32 -1.30 8.54
C HIS A 99 14.32 -0.67 7.56
N GLN A 100 14.69 0.60 7.77
CA GLN A 100 15.66 1.34 6.95
C GLN A 100 15.28 1.38 5.47
N VAL A 101 13.98 1.42 5.19
CA VAL A 101 13.41 1.46 3.83
C VAL A 101 13.41 2.91 3.33
N PRO A 102 14.04 3.23 2.19
CA PRO A 102 13.94 4.53 1.55
C PRO A 102 12.50 4.87 1.16
N ALA A 103 12.13 6.15 1.27
CA ALA A 103 10.77 6.61 0.96
C ALA A 103 10.33 6.27 -0.48
N VAL A 104 11.26 6.28 -1.45
CA VAL A 104 10.98 5.99 -2.86
C VAL A 104 10.35 4.59 -3.07
N ASN A 105 10.64 3.62 -2.21
CA ASN A 105 10.10 2.26 -2.35
C ASN A 105 8.60 2.18 -2.06
N PHE A 106 8.01 3.17 -1.37
CA PHE A 106 6.55 3.26 -1.24
C PHE A 106 5.87 3.52 -2.57
N GLN A 107 6.51 4.28 -3.47
CA GLN A 107 5.98 4.51 -4.81
C GLN A 107 5.92 3.19 -5.60
N SER A 108 6.96 2.36 -5.51
CA SER A 108 6.96 1.02 -6.10
C SER A 108 5.80 0.17 -5.55
N MET A 109 5.60 0.17 -4.23
CA MET A 109 4.45 -0.52 -3.62
C MET A 109 3.10 -0.03 -4.16
N PHE A 110 2.91 1.28 -4.29
CA PHE A 110 1.67 1.85 -4.83
C PHE A 110 1.42 1.44 -6.29
N GLN A 111 2.46 1.45 -7.13
CA GLN A 111 2.36 0.98 -8.52
C GLN A 111 1.99 -0.51 -8.59
N VAL A 112 2.59 -1.34 -7.73
CA VAL A 112 2.23 -2.76 -7.64
C VAL A 112 0.77 -2.94 -7.25
N ILE A 113 0.27 -2.19 -6.26
CA ILE A 113 -1.13 -2.30 -5.84
C ILE A 113 -2.08 -1.90 -6.98
N LEU A 114 -1.81 -0.82 -7.71
CA LEU A 114 -2.60 -0.44 -8.89
C LEU A 114 -2.62 -1.56 -9.94
N SER A 115 -1.45 -2.16 -10.22
CA SER A 115 -1.38 -3.27 -11.16
C SER A 115 -2.11 -4.51 -10.65
N VAL A 116 -2.06 -4.84 -9.35
CA VAL A 116 -2.84 -5.94 -8.78
C VAL A 116 -4.35 -5.67 -8.89
N CYS A 117 -4.80 -4.45 -8.61
CA CYS A 117 -6.20 -4.07 -8.83
C CYS A 117 -6.62 -4.30 -10.28
N LYS A 118 -5.76 -3.93 -11.24
CA LYS A 118 -6.04 -4.12 -12.66
C LYS A 118 -6.08 -5.60 -13.04
N ASP A 119 -5.13 -6.40 -12.56
CA ASP A 119 -5.03 -7.83 -12.84
C ASP A 119 -6.22 -8.61 -12.26
N LEU A 120 -6.67 -8.26 -11.05
CA LEU A 120 -7.76 -8.97 -10.36
C LEU A 120 -9.16 -8.55 -10.82
N LEU A 121 -9.37 -7.27 -11.14
CA LEU A 121 -10.71 -6.71 -11.34
C LEU A 121 -11.00 -6.32 -12.80
N GLY A 122 -9.99 -6.32 -13.67
CA GLY A 122 -10.14 -6.12 -15.11
C GLY A 122 -10.86 -4.82 -15.48
N ASN A 123 -12.08 -4.94 -16.00
CA ASN A 123 -12.90 -3.80 -16.44
C ASN A 123 -13.54 -3.03 -15.29
N GLU A 124 -13.70 -3.65 -14.11
CA GLU A 124 -14.23 -2.98 -12.93
C GLU A 124 -13.23 -1.96 -12.37
N PHE A 125 -11.93 -2.18 -12.55
CA PHE A 125 -10.90 -1.17 -12.35
C PHE A 125 -10.76 -0.32 -13.62
N SER A 126 -11.79 0.50 -13.87
CA SER A 126 -11.88 1.43 -14.99
C SER A 126 -10.88 2.58 -14.85
N THR A 127 -10.74 3.40 -15.90
CA THR A 127 -9.85 4.57 -15.88
C THR A 127 -10.22 5.54 -14.75
N ASP A 128 -11.52 5.85 -14.58
CA ASP A 128 -11.97 6.78 -13.55
C ASP A 128 -11.68 6.26 -12.13
N VAL A 129 -11.84 4.95 -11.94
CA VAL A 129 -11.52 4.30 -10.66
C VAL A 129 -10.00 4.32 -10.42
N SER A 130 -9.18 4.01 -11.43
CA SER A 130 -7.71 4.09 -11.33
C SER A 130 -7.27 5.49 -10.94
N LEU A 131 -7.85 6.54 -11.55
CA LEU A 131 -7.54 7.93 -11.23
C LEU A 131 -7.88 8.28 -9.77
N SER A 132 -8.98 7.78 -9.23
CA SER A 132 -9.31 7.96 -7.80
C SER A 132 -8.26 7.32 -6.88
N TRP A 133 -7.76 6.14 -7.25
CA TRP A 133 -6.70 5.45 -6.51
C TRP A 133 -5.34 6.13 -6.64
N GLU A 134 -4.98 6.62 -7.82
CA GLU A 134 -3.76 7.40 -8.05
C GLU A 134 -3.76 8.68 -7.22
N LYS A 135 -4.89 9.39 -7.12
CA LYS A 135 -5.04 10.55 -6.22
C LYS A 135 -4.77 10.17 -4.76
N LEU A 136 -5.36 9.06 -4.29
CA LEU A 136 -5.11 8.57 -2.92
C LEU A 136 -3.62 8.32 -2.72
N PHE A 137 -2.97 7.55 -3.59
CA PHE A 137 -1.55 7.22 -3.49
C PHE A 137 -0.63 8.43 -3.63
N GLY A 138 -1.03 9.45 -4.39
CA GLY A 138 -0.37 10.76 -4.39
C GLY A 138 -0.38 11.39 -3.00
N LEU A 139 -1.55 11.46 -2.35
CA LEU A 139 -1.69 11.99 -0.99
C LEU A 139 -0.91 11.17 0.05
N LEU A 140 -0.92 9.83 -0.05
CA LEU A 140 -0.12 8.98 0.84
C LEU A 140 1.38 9.23 0.65
N SER A 141 1.84 9.35 -0.60
CA SER A 141 3.24 9.63 -0.93
C SER A 141 3.68 10.99 -0.38
N GLU A 142 2.86 12.03 -0.52
CA GLU A 142 3.12 13.35 0.06
C GLU A 142 3.30 13.26 1.59
N GLN A 143 2.39 12.58 2.29
CA GLN A 143 2.44 12.44 3.74
C GLN A 143 3.64 11.61 4.22
N ILE A 144 3.95 10.50 3.54
CA ILE A 144 5.10 9.66 3.86
C ILE A 144 6.39 10.44 3.65
N ASN A 145 6.54 11.15 2.52
CA ASN A 145 7.71 11.98 2.27
C ASN A 145 7.89 13.07 3.32
N ALA A 146 6.80 13.74 3.71
CA ALA A 146 6.83 14.73 4.80
C ALA A 146 7.30 14.09 6.12
N SER A 147 6.80 12.89 6.45
CA SER A 147 7.21 12.15 7.65
C SER A 147 8.70 11.78 7.62
N TYR A 148 9.21 11.40 6.44
CA TYR A 148 10.61 11.02 6.24
C TYR A 148 11.57 12.20 6.38
N VAL A 149 11.16 13.40 5.97
CA VAL A 149 11.97 14.62 6.12
C VAL A 149 11.85 15.20 7.53
N SER A 150 10.71 15.00 8.21
CA SER A 150 10.58 15.42 9.60
C SER A 150 11.58 14.66 10.47
N THR A 151 12.42 15.40 11.20
CA THR A 151 13.17 14.84 12.32
C THR A 151 12.16 14.54 13.41
N SER A 152 12.08 13.27 13.83
CA SER A 152 11.34 12.92 15.05
C SER A 152 11.82 13.86 16.16
N LYS A 153 10.91 14.64 16.73
CA LYS A 153 11.16 15.39 17.96
C LYS A 153 11.20 14.44 19.14
#